data_AF-A0A817WXQ4-F1
#
_entry.id   AF-A0A817WXQ4-F1
#
_cell.length_a   1.000
_cell.length_b   1.000
_cell.length_c   1.000
_cell.angle_alpha   90.00
_cell.angle_beta   90.00
_cell.angle_gamma   90.00
#
_symmetry.space_group_name_H-M   'P 1'
#
loop_
_entity.id
_entity.type
_entity.pdbx_description
1 polymer ?
#
loop_
_entity_poly.entity_id
_entity_poly.type
_entity_poly.pdbx_seq_one_letter_code
_entity_poly.pdbx_strand_id
1 'polypeptide(L)'
;MRIVYCEGAVPENSKRYYGFTRFAIELNELDDDLRQQLPPTDTRFRPDQRLLEAGQIELAEKEKARIEAAQLLRSTSTFAPKWFKCDDDSYTLIRDEDPSYYYWKKREEHWTGVEFVQLW
;
A
#
# COMPACT_ATOMS: atom_id res chain seq x y z
N MET A 1 19.96 -35.61 -4.36
CA MET A 1 18.95 -34.65 -3.84
C MET A 1 19.20 -33.32 -4.56
N ARG A 2 18.22 -32.79 -5.31
CA ARG A 2 18.35 -31.48 -6.00
C ARG A 2 17.68 -30.41 -5.14
N ILE A 3 18.37 -29.31 -4.90
CA ILE A 3 17.80 -28.14 -4.24
C ILE A 3 17.03 -27.36 -5.31
N VAL A 4 15.74 -27.07 -5.06
CA VAL A 4 14.84 -26.34 -5.96
C VAL A 4 14.69 -24.87 -5.58
N TYR A 5 15.06 -24.50 -4.35
CA TYR A 5 15.01 -23.14 -3.84
C TYR A 5 15.99 -22.95 -2.68
N CYS A 6 16.63 -21.79 -2.63
CA CYS A 6 17.40 -21.31 -1.49
C CYS A 6 16.89 -19.90 -1.13
N GLU A 7 16.78 -19.62 0.16
CA GLU A 7 16.44 -18.28 0.63
C GLU A 7 17.56 -17.28 0.30
N GLY A 8 17.17 -16.05 -0.05
CA GLY A 8 18.11 -14.96 -0.29
C GLY A 8 18.85 -14.56 0.98
N ALA A 9 20.08 -14.06 0.81
CA ALA A 9 20.88 -13.59 1.94
C ALA A 9 20.17 -12.44 2.68
N VAL A 10 20.07 -12.56 4.00
CA VAL A 10 19.54 -11.51 4.87
C VAL A 10 20.57 -10.38 4.98
N PRO A 11 20.19 -9.11 4.80
CA PRO A 11 21.12 -7.99 4.95
C PRO A 11 21.77 -7.95 6.34
N GLU A 12 23.03 -7.53 6.40
CA GLU A 12 23.83 -7.52 7.63
C GLU A 12 23.19 -6.70 8.77
N ASN A 13 22.50 -5.62 8.42
CA ASN A 13 21.81 -4.75 9.37
C ASN A 13 20.36 -5.15 9.67
N SER A 14 19.88 -6.29 9.16
CA SER A 14 18.48 -6.71 9.28
C SER A 14 17.95 -6.71 10.72
N LYS A 15 18.77 -7.11 11.71
CA LYS A 15 18.39 -7.08 13.13
C LYS A 15 18.03 -5.68 13.66
N ARG A 16 18.58 -4.62 13.07
CA ARG A 16 18.26 -3.23 13.41
C ARG A 16 16.99 -2.73 12.72
N TYR A 17 16.59 -3.39 11.64
CA TYR A 17 15.45 -3.04 10.80
C TYR A 17 14.42 -4.19 10.81
N TYR A 18 13.94 -4.52 12.01
CA TYR A 18 12.83 -5.47 12.23
C TYR A 18 13.04 -6.89 11.69
N GLY A 19 14.29 -7.30 11.40
CA GLY A 19 14.57 -8.60 10.80
C GLY A 19 14.18 -8.68 9.32
N PHE A 20 14.00 -7.54 8.64
CA PHE A 20 13.55 -7.52 7.25
C PHE A 20 14.55 -8.14 6.29
N THR A 21 14.01 -8.85 5.30
CA THR A 21 14.74 -9.26 4.10
C THR A 21 14.99 -8.05 3.21
N ARG A 22 15.92 -8.17 2.25
CA ARG A 22 16.14 -7.12 1.26
C ARG A 22 14.84 -6.76 0.52
N PHE A 23 14.07 -7.77 0.12
CA PHE A 23 12.78 -7.57 -0.53
C PHE A 23 11.82 -6.75 0.34
N ALA A 24 11.72 -7.05 1.64
CA ALA A 24 10.83 -6.32 2.54
C ALA A 24 11.24 -4.86 2.76
N ILE A 25 12.55 -4.57 2.76
CA ILE A 25 13.08 -3.19 2.83
C ILE A 25 12.64 -2.39 1.60
N GLU A 26 12.73 -2.98 0.41
CA GLU A 26 12.42 -2.32 -0.86
C GLU A 26 10.90 -2.08 -1.07
N LEU A 27 10.02 -2.83 -0.37
CA LEU A 27 8.56 -2.72 -0.54
C LEU A 27 8.02 -1.31 -0.29
N ASN A 28 8.55 -0.63 0.74
CA ASN A 28 8.11 0.70 1.11
C ASN A 28 9.06 1.80 0.61
N GLU A 29 9.96 1.55 -0.33
CA GLU A 29 10.74 2.65 -0.92
C GLU A 29 9.82 3.54 -1.78
N LEU A 30 10.01 4.86 -1.70
CA LEU A 30 9.23 5.86 -2.45
C LEU A 30 10.17 6.91 -3.04
N ASP A 31 10.61 6.66 -4.27
CA ASP A 31 11.33 7.64 -5.07
C ASP A 31 10.37 8.67 -5.73
N ASP A 32 10.95 9.75 -6.27
CA ASP A 32 10.17 10.86 -6.84
C ASP A 32 9.44 10.51 -8.15
N ASP A 33 9.95 9.55 -8.92
CA ASP A 33 9.34 9.09 -10.18
C ASP A 33 8.14 8.18 -9.89
N LEU A 34 8.27 7.30 -8.91
CA LEU A 34 7.22 6.42 -8.41
C LEU A 34 6.13 7.25 -7.71
N ARG A 35 6.51 8.27 -6.94
CA ARG A 35 5.57 9.19 -6.28
C ARG A 35 4.58 9.81 -7.26
N GLN A 36 5.02 10.20 -8.46
CA GLN A 36 4.15 10.80 -9.48
C GLN A 36 3.19 9.78 -10.12
N GLN A 37 3.51 8.49 -10.02
CA GLN A 37 2.75 7.43 -10.64
C GLN A 37 1.75 6.76 -9.70
N LEU A 38 1.86 6.94 -8.39
CA LEU A 38 1.04 6.23 -7.42
C LEU A 38 -0.26 6.99 -7.09
N PRO A 39 -1.35 6.27 -6.77
CA PRO A 39 -2.56 6.93 -6.29
C PRO A 39 -2.32 7.46 -4.86
N PRO A 40 -3.07 8.47 -4.41
CA PRO A 40 -2.95 9.00 -3.05
C PRO A 40 -3.35 7.98 -1.96
N THR A 41 -3.88 6.81 -2.34
CA THR A 41 -4.23 5.71 -1.42
C THR A 41 -3.14 4.65 -1.30
N ASP A 42 -1.99 4.78 -1.98
CA ASP A 42 -0.89 3.84 -1.85
C ASP A 42 -0.28 3.91 -0.44
N THR A 43 0.02 2.74 0.15
CA THR A 43 0.55 2.64 1.52
C THR A 43 1.84 3.43 1.70
N ARG A 44 2.62 3.65 0.64
CA ARG A 44 3.85 4.45 0.73
C ARG A 44 3.62 5.89 1.18
N PHE A 45 2.40 6.42 1.01
CA PHE A 45 2.03 7.77 1.45
C PHE A 45 1.48 7.81 2.88
N ARG A 46 1.32 6.66 3.54
CA ARG A 46 0.75 6.58 4.89
C ARG A 46 1.71 7.24 5.90
N PRO A 47 1.33 8.35 6.56
CA PRO A 47 2.27 9.21 7.26
C PRO A 47 2.80 8.62 8.57
N ASP A 48 1.98 7.87 9.31
CA ASP A 48 2.39 7.16 10.52
C ASP A 48 3.52 6.16 10.25
N GLN A 49 3.41 5.37 9.18
CA GLN A 49 4.44 4.41 8.77
C GLN A 49 5.74 5.10 8.37
N ARG A 50 5.67 6.27 7.71
CA ARG A 50 6.87 7.05 7.34
C ARG A 50 7.57 7.69 8.52
N LEU A 51 6.80 8.23 9.46
CA LEU A 51 7.33 8.79 10.70
C LEU A 51 8.03 7.69 11.51
N LEU A 52 7.45 6.48 11.55
CA LEU A 52 8.06 5.33 12.20
C LEU A 52 9.39 4.94 11.54
N GLU A 53 9.44 4.86 10.20
CA GLU A 53 10.67 4.58 9.45
C GLU A 53 11.76 5.64 9.65
N ALA A 54 11.36 6.90 9.83
CA ALA A 54 12.26 8.01 10.16
C ALA A 54 12.68 8.06 11.65
N GLY A 55 12.21 7.11 12.48
CA GLY A 55 12.50 7.04 13.91
C GLY A 55 11.71 8.04 14.78
N GLN A 56 10.72 8.73 14.22
CA GLN A 56 9.89 9.71 14.91
C GLN A 56 8.68 9.04 15.59
N ILE A 57 8.94 8.24 16.63
CA ILE A 57 7.95 7.35 17.27
C ILE A 57 6.73 8.10 17.81
N GLU A 58 6.94 9.22 18.51
CA GLU A 58 5.84 9.99 19.11
C GLU A 58 4.90 10.59 18.05
N LEU A 59 5.47 11.08 16.94
CA LEU A 59 4.68 11.63 15.83
C LEU A 59 3.96 10.51 15.07
N ALA A 60 4.60 9.36 14.88
CA ALA A 60 3.98 8.19 14.26
C ALA A 60 2.74 7.73 15.04
N GLU A 61 2.82 7.65 16.36
CA GLU A 61 1.69 7.23 17.20
C GLU A 61 0.52 8.22 17.13
N LYS A 62 0.83 9.53 17.10
CA LYS A 62 -0.18 10.58 16.94
C LYS A 62 -0.89 10.49 15.59
N GLU A 63 -0.14 10.30 14.51
CA GLU A 63 -0.72 10.14 13.17
C GLU A 63 -1.52 8.85 13.04
N LYS A 64 -1.06 7.74 13.64
CA LYS A 64 -1.80 6.48 13.69
C LYS A 64 -3.17 6.67 14.34
N ALA A 65 -3.22 7.29 15.51
CA ALA A 65 -4.47 7.56 16.22
C ALA A 65 -5.44 8.44 15.39
N ARG A 66 -4.90 9.44 14.69
CA ARG A 66 -5.68 10.32 13.81
C ARG A 66 -6.30 9.55 12.62
N ILE A 67 -5.51 8.69 11.97
CA ILE A 67 -5.96 7.88 10.83
C ILE A 67 -7.05 6.88 11.27
N GLU A 68 -6.85 6.18 12.39
CA GLU A 68 -7.81 5.20 12.90
C GLU A 68 -9.15 5.86 13.29
N ALA A 69 -9.10 7.04 13.93
CA ALA A 69 -10.30 7.81 14.24
C ALA A 69 -11.05 8.25 12.97
N ALA A 70 -10.33 8.71 11.94
CA ALA A 70 -10.93 9.08 10.66
C ALA A 70 -11.54 7.87 9.92
N GLN A 71 -10.93 6.70 10.02
CA GLN A 71 -11.47 5.46 9.49
C GLN A 71 -12.77 5.04 10.19
N LEU A 72 -12.82 5.16 11.52
CA LEU A 72 -14.01 4.86 12.32
C LEU A 72 -15.19 5.79 11.96
N LEU A 73 -14.94 7.08 11.75
CA LEU A 73 -15.99 8.01 11.33
C LEU A 73 -16.56 7.65 9.94
N ARG A 74 -15.71 7.14 9.05
CA ARG A 74 -16.09 6.72 7.69
C ARG A 74 -16.81 5.37 7.64
N SER A 75 -16.61 4.49 8.63
CA SER A 75 -17.23 3.15 8.64
C SER A 75 -18.76 3.17 8.80
N THR A 76 -19.34 4.35 9.06
CA THR A 76 -20.80 4.56 9.09
C THR A 76 -21.42 4.61 7.69
N SER A 77 -20.61 4.68 6.63
CA SER A 77 -21.04 4.71 5.24
C SER A 77 -20.90 3.34 4.57
N THR A 78 -21.71 3.07 3.53
CA THR A 78 -21.58 1.88 2.70
C THR A 78 -20.26 1.94 1.92
N PHE A 79 -19.30 1.09 2.29
CA PHE A 79 -18.00 0.99 1.63
C PHE A 79 -18.05 -0.01 0.48
N ALA A 80 -17.59 0.43 -0.71
CA ALA A 80 -17.34 -0.44 -1.85
C ALA A 80 -15.86 -0.36 -2.25
N PRO A 81 -15.13 -1.49 -2.33
CA PRO A 81 -13.76 -1.49 -2.82
C PRO A 81 -13.70 -1.02 -4.28
N LYS A 82 -12.71 -0.19 -4.62
CA LYS A 82 -12.62 0.44 -5.95
C LYS A 82 -12.01 -0.47 -7.03
N TRP A 83 -11.08 -1.34 -6.64
CA TRP A 83 -10.27 -2.14 -7.57
C TRP A 83 -10.67 -3.62 -7.61
N PHE A 84 -11.57 -4.03 -6.71
CA PHE A 84 -11.98 -5.42 -6.51
C PHE A 84 -13.51 -5.47 -6.46
N LYS A 85 -14.08 -6.55 -6.97
CA LYS A 85 -15.49 -6.89 -6.81
C LYS A 85 -15.62 -8.08 -5.86
N CYS A 86 -16.72 -8.13 -5.12
CA CYS A 86 -17.06 -9.27 -4.28
C CYS A 86 -18.11 -10.11 -5.03
N ASP A 87 -17.72 -11.31 -5.45
CA ASP A 87 -18.61 -12.29 -6.07
C ASP A 87 -18.63 -13.53 -5.16
N ASP A 88 -19.80 -13.95 -4.65
CA ASP A 88 -19.98 -15.14 -3.81
C ASP A 88 -18.91 -15.33 -2.70
N ASP A 89 -18.73 -14.30 -1.86
CA ASP A 89 -17.73 -14.23 -0.77
C ASP A 89 -16.25 -14.31 -1.22
N SER A 90 -15.98 -14.18 -2.52
CA SER A 90 -14.65 -14.11 -3.09
C SER A 90 -14.38 -12.72 -3.68
N TYR A 91 -13.27 -12.12 -3.30
CA TYR A 91 -12.81 -10.89 -3.93
C TYR A 91 -11.99 -11.21 -5.17
N THR A 92 -12.50 -10.81 -6.33
CA THR A 92 -11.75 -10.87 -7.58
C THR A 92 -11.35 -9.47 -8.00
N LEU A 93 -10.16 -9.36 -8.58
CA LEU A 93 -9.80 -8.14 -9.30
C LEU A 93 -10.84 -7.93 -10.40
N ILE A 94 -11.32 -6.70 -10.56
CA ILE A 94 -12.27 -6.37 -11.62
C ILE A 94 -11.59 -6.62 -12.97
N ARG A 95 -11.93 -7.75 -13.62
CA ARG A 95 -11.27 -8.29 -14.83
C ARG A 95 -12.21 -8.59 -16.00
N ASP A 96 -13.47 -8.94 -15.75
CA ASP A 96 -14.25 -9.79 -16.69
C ASP A 96 -15.00 -9.09 -17.84
N GLU A 97 -14.90 -7.76 -18.01
CA GLU A 97 -15.46 -7.03 -19.18
C GLU A 97 -14.37 -6.45 -20.13
N ASP A 98 -13.10 -6.70 -19.80
CA ASP A 98 -11.82 -6.37 -20.47
C ASP A 98 -11.66 -4.97 -21.12
N PRO A 99 -10.96 -4.05 -20.41
CA PRO A 99 -9.86 -3.35 -21.05
C PRO A 99 -8.64 -3.41 -20.13
N SER A 100 -8.02 -4.58 -20.09
CA SER A 100 -6.70 -4.95 -19.57
C SER A 100 -6.16 -3.95 -18.55
N TYR A 101 -6.17 -4.34 -17.28
CA TYR A 101 -5.54 -3.57 -16.20
C TYR A 101 -6.30 -2.34 -15.66
N TYR A 102 -7.60 -2.36 -15.32
CA TYR A 102 -8.30 -1.14 -14.84
C TYR A 102 -7.50 -0.24 -13.85
N TYR A 103 -6.84 -0.81 -12.84
CA TYR A 103 -5.90 -0.05 -11.98
C TYR A 103 -4.67 0.48 -12.75
N TRP A 104 -3.95 -0.37 -13.49
CA TRP A 104 -2.70 0.02 -14.16
C TRP A 104 -2.92 0.89 -15.40
N LYS A 105 -4.02 0.68 -16.12
CA LYS A 105 -4.53 1.60 -17.14
C LYS A 105 -4.85 2.96 -16.54
N LYS A 106 -5.51 3.01 -15.36
CA LYS A 106 -5.71 4.28 -14.65
C LYS A 106 -4.40 4.89 -14.18
N ARG A 107 -3.40 4.10 -13.81
CA ARG A 107 -2.04 4.59 -13.54
C ARG A 107 -1.39 5.21 -14.77
N GLU A 108 -1.48 4.57 -15.93
CA GLU A 108 -0.98 5.09 -17.22
C GLU A 108 -1.70 6.39 -17.62
N GLU A 109 -3.00 6.50 -17.31
CA GLU A 109 -3.81 7.72 -17.52
C GLU A 109 -3.62 8.78 -16.40
N HIS A 110 -2.59 8.66 -15.56
CA HIS A 110 -2.33 9.57 -14.43
C HIS A 110 -3.55 9.78 -13.52
N TRP A 111 -4.31 8.71 -13.30
CA TRP A 111 -5.51 8.68 -12.46
C TRP A 111 -6.64 9.59 -12.93
N THR A 112 -6.65 9.96 -14.22
CA THR A 112 -7.68 10.83 -14.80
C THR A 112 -9.08 10.24 -14.62
N GLY A 113 -9.97 11.07 -14.05
CA GLY A 113 -11.36 10.69 -13.77
C GLY A 113 -11.55 9.74 -12.59
N VAL A 114 -10.51 9.50 -11.78
CA VAL A 114 -10.60 8.70 -10.55
C VAL A 114 -10.75 9.63 -9.35
N GLU A 115 -11.89 9.55 -8.68
CA GLU A 115 -12.08 10.22 -7.40
C GLU A 115 -11.51 9.36 -6.26
N PHE A 116 -10.56 9.95 -5.52
CA PHE A 116 -9.97 9.34 -4.34
C PHE A 116 -10.57 9.94 -3.08
N VAL A 117 -10.89 9.06 -2.13
CA VAL A 117 -11.22 9.47 -0.76
C VAL A 117 -9.91 9.78 -0.06
N GLN A 118 -9.84 10.92 0.63
CA GLN A 118 -8.71 11.23 1.50
C GLN A 118 -8.73 10.28 2.71
N LEU A 119 -7.72 9.40 2.81
CA LEU A 119 -7.63 8.37 3.85
C LEU A 119 -6.82 8.81 5.07
N TRP A 120 -5.90 9.74 4.88
CA TRP A 120 -5.03 10.35 5.89
C TRP A 120 -4.87 11.84 5.61
#